data_AF-A0AAE5EVK4-F1
#
_entry.id   AF-A0AAE5EVK4-F1
#
_cell.length_a   1.000
_cell.length_b   1.000
_cell.length_c   1.000
_cell.angle_alpha   90.00
_cell.angle_beta   90.00
_cell.angle_gamma   90.00
#
_symmetry.space_group_name_H-M   'P 1'
#
loop_
_entity.id
_entity.type
_entity.pdbx_description
1 polymer ?
#
loop_
_entity_poly.entity_id
_entity_poly.type
_entity_poly.pdbx_seq_one_letter_code
_entity_poly.pdbx_strand_id
1 'polypeptide(L)'
;MKALTTVALITSLFASTFTIAADFGVSLEWNTDNAEEVLNTMPEQKAAFGKLVEQGEIKDMFVSRSQIDDRSVQMLRFVIEADSPEQVEQKLKDLPLYKKELVKIANIQPMGSKWLDNTPVYNNYGVTITWKKGIEALEMDRVLGIDLQRVISLNQAGLVTSSYLDTQELNDGIVRPIYSVAFLAKDAQHAQELSKQFEAVMLGYATIQVQHLGHKIKIQ
;
A
#
# COMPACT_ATOMS: atom_id res chain seq x y z
N MET A 1 38.53 -45.99 -35.58
CA MET A 1 37.12 -46.00 -35.16
C MET A 1 37.03 -45.91 -33.65
N LYS A 2 36.47 -44.82 -33.12
CA LYS A 2 35.59 -44.72 -31.93
C LYS A 2 35.34 -43.23 -31.69
N ALA A 3 34.21 -42.75 -32.18
CA ALA A 3 33.72 -41.41 -31.91
C ALA A 3 33.05 -41.42 -30.53
N LEU A 4 33.46 -40.51 -29.65
CA LEU A 4 32.77 -40.22 -28.39
C LEU A 4 31.66 -39.21 -28.71
N THR A 5 30.43 -39.70 -28.78
CA THR A 5 29.22 -38.87 -28.83
C THR A 5 29.00 -38.23 -27.46
N THR A 6 29.26 -36.93 -27.36
CA THR A 6 28.86 -36.11 -26.21
C THR A 6 27.40 -35.74 -26.37
N VAL A 7 26.53 -36.29 -25.54
CA VAL A 7 25.13 -35.89 -25.44
C VAL A 7 25.07 -34.56 -24.69
N ALA A 8 24.71 -33.49 -25.39
CA ALA A 8 24.40 -32.20 -24.78
C ALA A 8 22.96 -32.24 -24.24
N LEU A 9 22.82 -32.34 -22.92
CA LEU A 9 21.54 -32.20 -22.24
C LEU A 9 21.22 -30.71 -22.11
N ILE A 10 20.31 -30.20 -22.95
CA ILE A 10 19.76 -28.85 -22.80
C ILE A 10 18.68 -28.93 -21.71
N THR A 11 19.04 -28.64 -20.47
CA THR A 11 18.08 -28.36 -19.40
C THR A 11 17.53 -26.95 -19.59
N SER A 12 16.40 -26.85 -20.29
CA SER A 12 15.56 -25.65 -20.27
C SER A 12 14.95 -25.51 -18.87
N LEU A 13 15.58 -24.72 -18.00
CA LEU A 13 14.92 -24.22 -16.80
C LEU A 13 13.78 -23.30 -17.23
N PHE A 14 12.56 -23.82 -17.16
CA PHE A 14 11.37 -22.99 -17.14
C PHE A 14 11.45 -22.12 -15.88
N ALA A 15 11.81 -20.85 -16.05
CA ALA A 15 11.62 -19.84 -15.02
C ALA A 15 10.11 -19.60 -14.91
N SER A 16 9.44 -20.33 -14.02
CA SER A 16 8.11 -19.96 -13.57
C SER A 16 8.23 -18.62 -12.85
N THR A 17 7.84 -17.55 -13.53
CA THR A 17 7.54 -16.26 -12.89
C THR A 17 6.33 -16.50 -12.00
N PHE A 18 6.55 -16.78 -10.72
CA PHE A 18 5.51 -16.59 -9.73
C PHE A 18 5.23 -15.10 -9.69
N THR A 19 4.19 -14.66 -10.40
CA THR A 19 3.60 -13.33 -10.18
C THR A 19 2.97 -13.38 -8.80
N ILE A 20 3.73 -12.97 -7.78
CA ILE A 20 3.18 -12.73 -6.46
C ILE A 20 2.26 -11.52 -6.63
N ALA A 21 0.97 -11.69 -6.34
CA ALA A 21 0.02 -10.59 -6.37
C ALA A 21 0.52 -9.46 -5.46
N ALA A 22 0.45 -8.23 -5.95
CA ALA A 22 0.91 -7.05 -5.23
C ALA A 22 -0.24 -6.44 -4.42
N ASP A 23 0.12 -5.72 -3.37
CA ASP A 23 -0.79 -4.94 -2.57
C ASP A 23 -0.91 -3.53 -3.17
N PHE A 24 -2.16 -3.04 -3.27
CA PHE A 24 -2.47 -1.71 -3.77
C PHE A 24 -3.24 -0.91 -2.72
N GLY A 25 -2.73 0.27 -2.39
CA GLY A 25 -3.41 1.25 -1.54
C GLY A 25 -4.45 2.00 -2.36
N VAL A 26 -5.70 1.91 -1.93
CA VAL A 26 -6.85 2.49 -2.62
C VAL A 26 -7.45 3.61 -1.78
N SER A 27 -7.58 4.77 -2.42
CA SER A 27 -8.25 5.95 -1.86
C SER A 27 -9.50 6.26 -2.65
N LEU A 28 -10.61 6.44 -1.94
CA LEU A 28 -11.92 6.71 -2.54
C LEU A 28 -12.34 8.16 -2.30
N GLU A 29 -13.19 8.66 -3.18
CA GLU A 29 -13.90 9.93 -3.02
C GLU A 29 -15.38 9.78 -3.38
N TRP A 30 -16.24 10.56 -2.72
CA TRP A 30 -17.65 10.57 -3.04
C TRP A 30 -17.87 11.15 -4.43
N ASN A 31 -18.78 10.54 -5.18
CA ASN A 31 -19.19 10.98 -6.51
C ASN A 31 -20.67 11.42 -6.52
N THR A 32 -21.19 11.76 -5.34
CA THR A 32 -22.59 12.13 -5.12
C THR A 32 -22.70 13.09 -3.95
N ASP A 33 -23.73 13.93 -4.01
CA ASP A 33 -24.17 14.77 -2.90
C ASP A 33 -25.37 14.15 -2.15
N ASN A 34 -25.85 12.97 -2.57
CA ASN A 34 -26.99 12.30 -1.95
C ASN A 34 -26.58 11.40 -0.79
N ALA A 35 -26.44 11.99 0.40
CA ALA A 35 -26.07 11.25 1.61
C ALA A 35 -27.07 10.12 1.96
N GLU A 36 -28.37 10.32 1.73
CA GLU A 36 -29.39 9.31 2.04
C GLU A 36 -29.21 8.04 1.20
N GLU A 37 -28.93 8.20 -0.09
CA GLU A 37 -28.69 7.06 -0.98
C GLU A 37 -27.42 6.29 -0.63
N VAL A 38 -26.36 7.00 -0.22
CA VAL A 38 -25.15 6.38 0.33
C VAL A 38 -25.47 5.58 1.58
N LEU A 39 -26.21 6.17 2.53
CA LEU A 39 -26.61 5.50 3.77
C LEU A 39 -27.46 4.25 3.53
N ASN A 40 -28.41 4.32 2.59
CA ASN A 40 -29.27 3.21 2.22
C ASN A 40 -28.52 2.09 1.50
N THR A 41 -27.42 2.39 0.83
CA THR A 41 -26.59 1.41 0.09
C THR A 41 -25.52 0.75 0.97
N MET A 42 -25.16 1.36 2.10
CA MET A 42 -24.11 0.85 2.99
C MET A 42 -24.31 -0.59 3.50
N PRO A 43 -25.51 -1.08 3.87
CA PRO A 43 -25.67 -2.46 4.31
C PRO A 43 -25.24 -3.48 3.25
N GLU A 44 -25.64 -3.27 2.01
CA GLU A 44 -25.26 -4.11 0.87
C GLU A 44 -23.78 -3.97 0.56
N GLN A 45 -23.26 -2.73 0.56
CA GLN A 45 -21.84 -2.46 0.36
C GLN A 45 -20.98 -3.19 1.39
N LYS A 46 -21.36 -3.14 2.67
CA LYS A 46 -20.64 -3.79 3.76
C LYS A 46 -20.64 -5.31 3.58
N ALA A 47 -21.77 -5.90 3.19
CA ALA A 47 -21.86 -7.33 2.93
C ALA A 47 -20.99 -7.75 1.73
N ALA A 48 -21.01 -7.00 0.63
CA ALA A 48 -20.21 -7.29 -0.55
C ALA A 48 -18.72 -7.11 -0.30
N PHE A 49 -18.32 -6.01 0.33
CA PHE A 49 -16.93 -5.73 0.71
C PHE A 49 -16.42 -6.71 1.77
N GLY A 50 -17.30 -7.16 2.69
CA GLY A 50 -16.98 -8.19 3.67
C GLY A 50 -16.52 -9.51 3.06
N LYS A 51 -17.00 -9.86 1.86
CA LYS A 51 -16.51 -11.06 1.15
C LYS A 51 -15.05 -10.92 0.71
N LEU A 52 -14.65 -9.72 0.25
CA LEU A 52 -13.26 -9.45 -0.11
C LEU A 52 -12.34 -9.54 1.13
N VAL A 53 -12.86 -9.14 2.29
CA VAL A 53 -12.19 -9.30 3.58
C VAL A 53 -12.05 -10.78 3.95
N GLU A 54 -13.13 -11.55 3.89
CA GLU A 54 -13.15 -13.00 4.20
C GLU A 54 -12.23 -13.81 3.27
N GLN A 55 -12.10 -13.38 2.02
CA GLN A 55 -11.19 -13.97 1.03
C GLN A 55 -9.72 -13.61 1.25
N GLY A 56 -9.42 -12.73 2.21
CA GLY A 56 -8.07 -12.25 2.49
C GLY A 56 -7.51 -11.30 1.43
N GLU A 57 -8.36 -10.78 0.54
CA GLU A 57 -7.96 -9.83 -0.50
C GLU A 57 -7.71 -8.45 0.09
N ILE A 58 -8.46 -8.05 1.12
CA ILE A 58 -8.23 -6.80 1.84
C ILE A 58 -7.17 -7.01 2.93
N LYS A 59 -6.02 -6.36 2.79
CA LYS A 59 -4.87 -6.49 3.71
C LYS A 59 -4.89 -5.48 4.85
N ASP A 60 -5.42 -4.29 4.62
CA ASP A 60 -5.58 -3.24 5.63
C ASP A 60 -6.78 -2.38 5.30
N MET A 61 -7.39 -1.81 6.34
CA MET A 61 -8.52 -0.90 6.21
C MET A 61 -8.40 0.25 7.20
N PHE A 62 -8.70 1.44 6.72
CA PHE A 62 -8.69 2.68 7.47
C PHE A 62 -9.99 3.44 7.21
N VAL A 63 -10.54 4.05 8.26
CA VAL A 63 -11.71 4.92 8.16
C VAL A 63 -11.35 6.35 8.51
N SER A 64 -11.72 7.24 7.61
CA SER A 64 -11.65 8.69 7.80
C SER A 64 -13.07 9.27 7.85
N ARG A 65 -13.22 10.36 8.61
CA ARG A 65 -14.47 11.14 8.60
C ARG A 65 -14.56 11.90 7.28
N SER A 66 -15.75 11.95 6.72
CA SER A 66 -16.08 12.70 5.51
C SER A 66 -17.47 13.31 5.65
N GLN A 67 -17.87 14.14 4.69
CA GLN A 67 -19.20 14.76 4.66
C GLN A 67 -19.78 14.71 3.26
N ILE A 68 -21.08 14.50 3.20
CA ILE A 68 -21.92 14.66 2.01
C ILE A 68 -23.15 15.45 2.49
N ASP A 69 -23.47 16.58 1.88
CA ASP A 69 -24.63 17.41 2.23
C ASP A 69 -24.75 17.68 3.75
N ASP A 70 -23.65 18.15 4.35
CA ASP A 70 -23.47 18.38 5.81
C ASP A 70 -23.70 17.17 6.72
N ARG A 71 -24.04 15.99 6.17
CA ARG A 71 -24.16 14.74 6.91
C ARG A 71 -22.79 14.08 7.03
N SER A 72 -22.41 13.76 8.26
CA SER A 72 -21.19 13.01 8.53
C SER A 72 -21.34 11.57 8.03
N VAL A 73 -20.49 11.18 7.08
CA VAL A 73 -20.36 9.81 6.57
C VAL A 73 -18.90 9.37 6.66
N GLN A 74 -18.67 8.06 6.61
CA GLN A 74 -17.32 7.49 6.73
C GLN A 74 -16.77 7.16 5.35
N MET A 75 -15.53 7.56 5.08
CA MET A 75 -14.81 7.19 3.86
C MET A 75 -13.77 6.12 4.17
N LEU A 76 -13.80 5.05 3.37
CA LEU A 76 -12.85 3.95 3.46
C LEU A 76 -11.59 4.25 2.63
N ARG A 77 -10.46 3.92 3.22
CA ARG A 77 -9.18 3.72 2.53
C ARG A 77 -8.72 2.32 2.89
N PHE A 78 -8.19 1.57 1.93
CA PHE A 78 -7.84 0.18 2.19
C PHE A 78 -6.70 -0.25 1.29
N VAL A 79 -6.09 -1.39 1.65
CA VAL A 79 -5.09 -2.04 0.83
C VAL A 79 -5.69 -3.35 0.33
N ILE A 80 -5.66 -3.57 -0.98
CA ILE A 80 -6.21 -4.75 -1.65
C ILE A 80 -5.14 -5.46 -2.47
N GLU A 81 -5.14 -6.78 -2.41
CA GLU A 81 -4.30 -7.65 -3.24
C GLU A 81 -4.83 -7.67 -4.67
N ALA A 82 -3.96 -7.39 -5.65
CA ALA A 82 -4.26 -7.47 -7.07
C ALA A 82 -2.98 -7.66 -7.90
N ASP A 83 -3.14 -8.03 -9.17
CA ASP A 83 -2.02 -8.14 -10.11
C ASP A 83 -1.74 -6.81 -10.84
N SER A 84 -2.71 -5.91 -10.91
CA SER A 84 -2.59 -4.61 -11.56
C SER A 84 -3.62 -3.59 -11.06
N PRO A 85 -3.42 -2.29 -11.30
CA PRO A 85 -4.43 -1.26 -11.03
C PRO A 85 -5.77 -1.53 -11.73
N GLU A 86 -5.75 -2.04 -12.96
CA GLU A 86 -6.98 -2.38 -13.70
C GLU A 86 -7.74 -3.51 -13.00
N GLN A 87 -7.03 -4.50 -12.43
CA GLN A 87 -7.69 -5.56 -11.66
C GLN A 87 -8.31 -5.02 -10.37
N VAL A 88 -7.71 -4.00 -9.72
CA VAL A 88 -8.33 -3.29 -8.60
C VAL A 88 -9.67 -2.68 -9.04
N GLU A 89 -9.70 -1.96 -10.16
CA GLU A 89 -10.95 -1.40 -10.70
C GLU A 89 -11.99 -2.49 -10.98
N GLN A 90 -11.57 -3.61 -11.57
CA GLN A 90 -12.46 -4.74 -11.85
C GLN A 90 -13.04 -5.39 -10.59
N LYS A 91 -12.26 -5.49 -9.51
CA LYS A 91 -12.73 -6.02 -8.22
C LYS A 91 -13.75 -5.08 -7.56
N LEU A 92 -13.57 -3.77 -7.73
CA LEU A 92 -14.40 -2.76 -7.06
C LEU A 92 -15.66 -2.40 -7.85
N LYS A 93 -15.66 -2.50 -9.19
CA LYS A 93 -16.78 -2.09 -10.06
C LYS A 93 -18.11 -2.72 -9.65
N ASP A 94 -18.07 -3.95 -9.12
CA ASP A 94 -19.25 -4.73 -8.83
C ASP A 94 -19.86 -4.45 -7.45
N LEU A 95 -19.16 -3.66 -6.64
CA LEU A 95 -19.62 -3.28 -5.32
C LEU A 95 -20.81 -2.29 -5.43
N PRO A 96 -21.80 -2.38 -4.52
CA PRO A 96 -23.03 -1.60 -4.60
C PRO A 96 -22.84 -0.08 -4.76
N LEU A 97 -21.89 0.52 -4.04
CA LEU A 97 -21.62 1.96 -4.18
C LEU A 97 -21.05 2.33 -5.57
N TYR A 98 -20.29 1.43 -6.19
CA TYR A 98 -19.72 1.64 -7.52
C TYR A 98 -20.75 1.44 -8.63
N LYS A 99 -21.58 0.41 -8.52
CA LYS A 99 -22.68 0.15 -9.48
C LYS A 99 -23.67 1.30 -9.56
N LYS A 100 -23.85 2.03 -8.46
CA LYS A 100 -24.71 3.22 -8.37
C LYS A 100 -23.96 4.53 -8.61
N GLU A 101 -22.67 4.46 -8.96
CA GLU A 101 -21.82 5.62 -9.22
C GLU A 101 -21.75 6.62 -8.05
N LEU A 102 -21.96 6.16 -6.82
CA LEU A 102 -21.96 7.00 -5.60
C LEU A 102 -20.55 7.29 -5.08
N VAL A 103 -19.57 6.49 -5.52
CA VAL A 103 -18.17 6.61 -5.15
C VAL A 103 -17.30 6.41 -6.39
N LYS A 104 -16.12 7.01 -6.40
CA LYS A 104 -15.08 6.77 -7.41
C LYS A 104 -13.72 6.58 -6.75
N ILE A 105 -12.80 5.96 -7.49
CA ILE A 105 -11.42 5.80 -7.06
C ILE A 105 -10.69 7.12 -7.31
N ALA A 106 -10.18 7.73 -6.24
CA ALA A 106 -9.38 8.95 -6.33
C ALA A 106 -7.90 8.64 -6.63
N ASN A 107 -7.38 7.55 -6.09
CA ASN A 107 -6.00 7.13 -6.30
C ASN A 107 -5.82 5.61 -6.08
N ILE A 108 -4.96 5.00 -6.90
CA ILE A 108 -4.43 3.65 -6.72
C ILE A 108 -2.92 3.77 -6.60
N GLN A 109 -2.38 3.32 -5.47
CA GLN A 109 -0.95 3.37 -5.18
C GLN A 109 -0.41 1.93 -5.10
N PRO A 110 0.58 1.55 -5.92
CA PRO A 110 1.33 0.32 -5.70
C PRO A 110 2.02 0.37 -4.33
N MET A 111 1.83 -0.67 -3.53
CA MET A 111 2.42 -0.81 -2.20
C MET A 111 3.45 -1.95 -2.15
N GLY A 112 3.39 -2.89 -3.10
CA GLY A 112 4.26 -4.06 -3.14
C GLY A 112 3.75 -5.17 -2.20
N SER A 113 4.50 -5.61 -1.21
CA SER A 113 4.03 -6.66 -0.28
C SER A 113 4.01 -6.18 1.17
N LYS A 114 2.94 -6.51 1.90
CA LYS A 114 2.84 -6.25 3.34
C LYS A 114 3.96 -6.98 4.09
N TRP A 115 4.69 -6.22 4.91
CA TRP A 115 5.83 -6.74 5.66
C TRP A 115 5.55 -6.86 7.16
N LEU A 116 4.99 -5.83 7.78
CA LEU A 116 4.66 -5.82 9.21
C LEU A 116 3.24 -5.28 9.43
N ASP A 117 2.60 -5.76 10.50
CA ASP A 117 1.22 -5.39 10.86
C ASP A 117 1.06 -5.23 12.38
N ASN A 118 0.40 -4.14 12.79
CA ASN A 118 -0.08 -3.87 14.14
C ASN A 118 -1.36 -3.01 14.07
N THR A 119 -2.29 -3.17 15.02
CA THR A 119 -3.61 -2.50 14.98
C THR A 119 -3.90 -1.63 16.22
N PRO A 120 -3.13 -0.55 16.46
CA PRO A 120 -3.44 0.39 17.53
C PRO A 120 -4.59 1.35 17.16
N VAL A 121 -5.37 1.77 18.15
CA VAL A 121 -6.57 2.61 17.98
C VAL A 121 -6.21 4.10 17.99
N TYR A 122 -5.56 4.59 16.92
CA TYR A 122 -5.19 6.00 16.76
C TYR A 122 -5.17 6.43 15.29
N ASN A 123 -4.99 7.72 15.01
CA ASN A 123 -4.98 8.28 13.66
C ASN A 123 -3.69 7.88 12.91
N ASN A 124 -3.82 7.48 11.64
CA ASN A 124 -2.73 6.96 10.83
C ASN A 124 -2.43 7.86 9.63
N TYR A 125 -1.13 7.96 9.32
CA TYR A 125 -0.60 8.62 8.14
C TYR A 125 0.37 7.68 7.42
N GLY A 126 0.11 7.43 6.14
CA GLY A 126 1.00 6.67 5.27
C GLY A 126 2.11 7.58 4.77
N VAL A 127 3.35 7.10 4.84
CA VAL A 127 4.52 7.78 4.31
C VAL A 127 5.22 6.84 3.33
N THR A 128 5.21 7.19 2.05
CA THR A 128 5.97 6.48 1.01
C THR A 128 7.30 7.18 0.80
N ILE A 129 8.38 6.40 0.84
CA ILE A 129 9.76 6.89 0.79
C ILE A 129 10.39 6.38 -0.51
N THR A 130 10.79 7.31 -1.38
CA THR A 130 11.32 7.03 -2.73
C THR A 130 12.69 7.64 -2.93
N TRP A 131 13.56 6.95 -3.67
CA TRP A 131 14.93 7.41 -3.88
C TRP A 131 14.99 8.58 -4.86
N LYS A 132 15.86 9.54 -4.55
CA LYS A 132 16.32 10.54 -5.52
C LYS A 132 17.37 9.94 -6.44
N LYS A 133 17.59 10.60 -7.57
CA LYS A 133 18.62 10.22 -8.56
C LYS A 133 20.03 10.53 -8.04
N GLY A 134 21.01 9.78 -8.54
CA GLY A 134 22.43 10.05 -8.31
C GLY A 134 22.99 9.57 -6.97
N ILE A 135 22.28 8.69 -6.26
CA ILE A 135 22.81 8.03 -5.05
C ILE A 135 23.45 6.70 -5.45
N GLU A 136 24.63 6.41 -4.91
CA GLU A 136 25.36 5.18 -5.22
C GLU A 136 24.65 3.94 -4.65
N ALA A 137 24.68 2.83 -5.41
CA ALA A 137 23.95 1.61 -5.06
C ALA A 137 24.35 1.04 -3.68
N LEU A 138 25.65 0.96 -3.40
CA LEU A 138 26.14 0.44 -2.11
C LEU A 138 25.69 1.32 -0.93
N GLU A 139 25.61 2.64 -1.15
CA GLU A 139 25.12 3.56 -0.12
C GLU A 139 23.60 3.41 0.07
N MET A 140 22.83 3.23 -1.00
CA MET A 140 21.40 2.89 -0.91
C MET A 140 21.18 1.60 -0.09
N ASP A 141 21.94 0.53 -0.37
CA ASP A 141 21.80 -0.75 0.32
C ASP A 141 22.13 -0.63 1.82
N ARG A 142 23.19 0.12 2.17
CA ARG A 142 23.57 0.40 3.56
C ARG A 142 22.45 1.13 4.30
N VAL A 143 21.97 2.24 3.71
CA VAL A 143 20.92 3.09 4.29
C VAL A 143 19.60 2.31 4.41
N LEU A 144 19.23 1.54 3.39
CA LEU A 144 18.03 0.71 3.41
C LEU A 144 18.06 -0.30 4.56
N GLY A 145 19.19 -0.98 4.78
CA GLY A 145 19.32 -1.91 5.89
C GLY A 145 19.06 -1.25 7.26
N ILE A 146 19.55 -0.03 7.46
CA ILE A 146 19.35 0.75 8.68
C ILE A 146 17.89 1.19 8.81
N ASP A 147 17.30 1.70 7.73
CA ASP A 147 15.91 2.17 7.72
C ASP A 147 14.91 1.04 7.99
N LEU A 148 15.13 -0.15 7.43
CA LEU A 148 14.28 -1.31 7.69
C LEU A 148 14.36 -1.75 9.15
N GLN A 149 15.55 -1.74 9.77
CA GLN A 149 15.67 -1.97 11.22
C GLN A 149 14.96 -0.89 12.04
N ARG A 150 14.93 0.36 11.54
CA ARG A 150 14.19 1.44 12.18
C ARG A 150 12.68 1.21 12.11
N VAL A 151 12.14 0.73 10.98
CA VAL A 151 10.71 0.35 10.86
C VAL A 151 10.34 -0.70 11.90
N ILE A 152 11.15 -1.74 12.07
CA ILE A 152 10.94 -2.79 13.09
C ILE A 152 10.91 -2.18 14.49
N SER A 153 11.89 -1.34 14.82
CA SER A 153 11.97 -0.69 16.13
C SER A 153 10.75 0.20 16.42
N LEU A 154 10.28 0.95 15.42
CA LEU A 154 9.10 1.82 15.56
C LEU A 154 7.81 1.01 15.64
N ASN A 155 7.72 -0.14 14.98
CA ASN A 155 6.59 -1.06 15.11
C ASN A 155 6.52 -1.67 16.52
N GLN A 156 7.65 -2.10 17.08
CA GLN A 156 7.75 -2.59 18.46
C GLN A 156 7.41 -1.52 19.50
N ALA A 157 7.75 -0.25 19.22
CA ALA A 157 7.35 0.89 20.04
C ALA A 157 5.87 1.30 19.85
N GLY A 158 5.11 0.63 18.98
CA GLY A 158 3.70 0.91 18.70
C GLY A 158 3.47 2.16 17.84
N LEU A 159 4.51 2.74 17.23
CA LEU A 159 4.40 3.94 16.39
C LEU A 159 4.11 3.60 14.92
N VAL A 160 4.43 2.40 14.47
CA VAL A 160 4.13 1.90 13.10
C VAL A 160 3.04 0.84 13.16
N THR A 161 2.02 1.02 12.33
CA THR A 161 0.86 0.13 12.26
C THR A 161 0.91 -0.80 11.05
N SER A 162 1.53 -0.37 9.96
CA SER A 162 1.77 -1.21 8.78
C SER A 162 3.04 -0.78 8.08
N SER A 163 3.69 -1.71 7.39
CA SER A 163 4.73 -1.38 6.41
C SER A 163 4.64 -2.27 5.19
N TYR A 164 5.08 -1.72 4.06
CA TYR A 164 5.06 -2.35 2.76
C TYR A 164 6.39 -2.11 2.03
N LEU A 165 6.80 -3.09 1.24
CA LEU A 165 8.00 -3.03 0.41
C LEU A 165 7.62 -3.18 -1.05
N ASP A 166 8.07 -2.23 -1.87
CA ASP A 166 7.89 -2.23 -3.32
C ASP A 166 9.23 -1.94 -4.00
N THR A 167 9.23 -1.79 -5.32
CA THR A 167 10.40 -1.43 -6.10
C THR A 167 10.15 -0.20 -6.96
N GLN A 168 11.20 0.58 -7.18
CA GLN A 168 11.24 1.74 -8.06
C GLN A 168 12.30 1.49 -9.12
N GLU A 169 11.93 1.66 -10.39
CA GLU A 169 12.89 1.73 -11.47
C GLU A 169 13.48 3.14 -11.55
N LEU A 170 14.80 3.24 -11.49
CA LEU A 170 15.54 4.48 -11.68
C LEU A 170 15.93 4.64 -13.14
N ASN A 171 16.27 5.88 -13.52
CA ASN A 171 16.58 6.30 -14.89
C ASN A 171 17.53 5.39 -15.70
N ASP A 172 18.39 4.63 -15.02
CA ASP A 172 19.40 3.78 -15.65
C ASP A 172 18.91 2.32 -15.84
N GLY A 173 17.59 2.08 -15.72
CA GLY A 173 16.98 0.73 -15.73
C GLY A 173 17.22 -0.05 -14.44
N ILE A 174 17.76 0.63 -13.42
CA ILE A 174 18.16 0.03 -12.15
C ILE A 174 16.95 -0.02 -11.21
N VAL A 175 16.54 -1.22 -10.83
CA VAL A 175 15.44 -1.45 -9.88
C VAL A 175 15.95 -1.37 -8.43
N ARG A 176 15.28 -0.60 -7.58
CA ARG A 176 15.63 -0.41 -6.17
C ARG A 176 14.44 -0.57 -5.23
N PRO A 177 14.61 -1.19 -4.06
CA PRO A 177 13.54 -1.27 -3.08
C PRO A 177 13.13 0.13 -2.59
N ILE A 178 11.84 0.36 -2.48
CA ILE A 178 11.22 1.49 -1.79
C ILE A 178 10.31 0.95 -0.69
N TYR A 179 9.91 1.82 0.24
CA TYR A 179 9.11 1.38 1.37
C TYR A 179 8.06 2.40 1.76
N SER A 180 6.92 1.88 2.19
CA SER A 180 5.79 2.66 2.71
C SER A 180 5.50 2.28 4.14
N VAL A 181 5.29 3.27 5.00
CA VAL A 181 5.09 3.07 6.44
C VAL A 181 3.85 3.82 6.90
N ALA A 182 2.92 3.13 7.57
CA ALA A 182 1.78 3.75 8.23
C ALA A 182 2.14 4.09 9.68
N PHE A 183 2.23 5.39 9.98
CA PHE A 183 2.55 5.91 11.30
C PHE A 183 1.30 6.28 12.08
N LEU A 184 1.35 6.02 13.39
CA LEU A 184 0.54 6.76 14.33
C LEU A 184 1.08 8.19 14.45
N ALA A 185 0.32 9.15 13.93
CA ALA A 185 0.68 10.55 13.98
C ALA A 185 -0.54 11.44 14.28
N LYS A 186 -0.27 12.64 14.78
CA LYS A 186 -1.31 13.61 15.15
C LYS A 186 -1.87 14.25 13.89
N ASP A 187 -0.95 14.69 13.04
CA ASP A 187 -1.17 15.36 11.78
C ASP A 187 -0.08 14.97 10.76
N ALA A 188 -0.19 15.50 9.54
CA ALA A 188 0.78 15.26 8.48
C ALA A 188 2.18 15.79 8.82
N GLN A 189 2.30 16.88 9.59
CA GLN A 189 3.58 17.44 10.01
C GLN A 189 4.30 16.49 10.98
N HIS A 190 3.58 15.95 11.96
CA HIS A 190 4.12 14.94 12.86
C HIS A 190 4.57 13.69 12.10
N ALA A 191 3.83 13.25 11.07
CA ALA A 191 4.27 12.14 10.21
C ALA A 191 5.55 12.48 9.42
N GLN A 192 5.68 13.71 8.92
CA GLN A 192 6.92 14.19 8.29
C GLN A 192 8.08 14.21 9.28
N GLU A 193 7.86 14.66 10.52
CA GLU A 193 8.88 14.66 11.57
C GLU A 193 9.31 13.24 11.95
N LEU A 194 8.38 12.30 12.06
CA LEU A 194 8.69 10.88 12.27
C LEU A 194 9.55 10.32 11.13
N SER A 195 9.25 10.69 9.88
CA SER A 195 10.01 10.22 8.72
C SER A 195 11.47 10.71 8.70
N LYS A 196 11.81 11.81 9.37
CA LYS A 196 13.21 12.28 9.50
C LYS A 196 14.08 11.35 10.35
N GLN A 197 13.48 10.36 11.03
CA GLN A 197 14.21 9.31 11.74
C GLN A 197 14.77 8.24 10.80
N PHE A 198 14.37 8.23 9.53
CA PHE A 198 14.99 7.41 8.50
C PHE A 198 16.21 8.13 7.95
N GLU A 199 17.30 7.39 7.84
CA GLU A 199 18.58 7.87 7.35
C GLU A 199 18.46 8.32 5.89
N ALA A 200 17.69 7.63 5.04
CA ALA A 200 17.46 8.06 3.65
C ALA A 200 16.83 9.46 3.55
N VAL A 201 15.94 9.80 4.48
CA VAL A 201 15.27 11.11 4.53
C VAL A 201 16.20 12.16 5.14
N MET A 202 16.86 11.81 6.25
CA MET A 202 17.80 12.71 6.95
C MET A 202 18.98 13.13 6.07
N LEU A 203 19.57 12.20 5.31
CA LEU A 203 20.67 12.47 4.37
C LEU A 203 20.20 13.17 3.09
N GLY A 204 18.89 13.33 2.91
CA GLY A 204 18.31 13.94 1.73
C GLY A 204 18.36 13.06 0.48
N TYR A 205 18.62 11.76 0.63
CA TYR A 205 18.67 10.77 -0.44
C TYR A 205 17.29 10.36 -0.94
N ALA A 206 16.26 10.51 -0.11
CA ALA A 206 14.89 10.16 -0.45
C ALA A 206 13.95 11.38 -0.43
N THR A 207 12.86 11.26 -1.17
CA THR A 207 11.66 12.08 -1.03
C THR A 207 10.59 11.32 -0.26
N ILE A 208 9.70 12.07 0.39
CA ILE A 208 8.57 11.50 1.11
C ILE A 208 7.26 12.00 0.52
N GLN A 209 6.28 11.11 0.44
CA GLN A 209 4.89 11.47 0.19
C GLN A 209 4.06 11.07 1.39
N VAL A 210 3.33 12.03 1.97
CA VAL A 210 2.50 11.80 3.16
C VAL A 210 1.03 11.80 2.76
N GLN A 211 0.30 10.77 3.20
CA GLN A 211 -1.13 10.64 2.98
C GLN A 211 -1.85 10.38 4.31
N HIS A 212 -2.94 11.11 4.56
CA HIS A 212 -3.81 10.79 5.68
C HIS A 212 -4.60 9.51 5.39
N LEU A 213 -4.52 8.53 6.30
CA LEU A 213 -5.21 7.24 6.15
C LEU A 213 -6.47 7.18 7.03
N GLY A 214 -6.45 7.80 8.21
CA GLY A 214 -7.53 7.71 9.19
C GLY A 214 -7.27 6.65 10.27
N HIS A 215 -8.32 6.09 10.85
CA HIS A 215 -8.19 5.10 11.92
C HIS A 215 -8.15 3.71 11.34
N LYS A 216 -7.10 2.95 11.68
CA LYS A 216 -6.97 1.56 11.25
C LYS A 216 -8.05 0.70 11.92
N ILE A 217 -8.70 -0.16 11.14
CA ILE A 217 -9.72 -1.09 11.61
C ILE A 217 -9.13 -2.48 11.67
N LYS A 218 -9.42 -3.20 12.76
CA LYS A 218 -9.09 -4.62 12.86
C LYS A 218 -9.95 -5.39 11.87
N ILE A 219 -9.28 -6.02 10.91
CA ILE A 219 -9.89 -7.01 10.04
C ILE A 219 -10.00 -8.31 10.87
N GLN A 220 -11.22 -8.85 10.98
CA GLN A 220 -11.51 -10.08 11.76
C GLN A 220 -11.45 -11.30 10.87
#